data_AF-A0A956PQQ0-F1
#
_entry.id   AF-A0A956PQQ0-F1
#
_cell.length_a   1.000
_cell.length_b   1.000
_cell.length_c   1.000
_cell.angle_alpha   90.00
_cell.angle_beta   90.00
_cell.angle_gamma   90.00
#
_symmetry.space_group_name_H-M   'P 1'
#
loop_
_entity.id
_entity.type
_entity.pdbx_description
1 polymer ?
#
loop_
_entity_poly.entity_id
_entity_poly.type
_entity_poly.pdbx_seq_one_letter_code
_entity_poly.pdbx_strand_id
1 'polypeptide(L)'
;RDGAADLDVTGSFADHRAGIDRLFHEVLATGVLEAAGGLACIGHRVVHGGEDFTQPVRITPGVLDAIRRQVPLAPLHNPANITGIEAAMAVAPDIPHVAVFDTAFHQTMPAQAYRYAVPTRLYDELKVRRYGFHGTSHAYVSRAAAAFLGLPAEAFNGIVLHLGNGASVTAIRGGRSVDTSMGLTPLERLV
;
A
#
# COMPACT_ATOMS: atom_id res chain seq x y z
N ARG A 1 30.81 -13.02 -6.14
CA ARG A 1 29.58 -13.74 -6.52
C ARG A 1 29.82 -15.18 -6.14
N ASP A 2 29.71 -15.52 -4.86
CA ASP A 2 29.75 -16.89 -4.33
C ASP A 2 29.20 -16.79 -2.90
N GLY A 3 28.11 -17.51 -2.58
CA GLY A 3 27.60 -17.60 -1.20
C GLY A 3 26.11 -17.34 -0.97
N ALA A 4 25.26 -17.23 -2.00
CA ALA A 4 23.83 -17.42 -1.76
C ALA A 4 23.61 -18.92 -1.54
N ALA A 5 23.51 -19.36 -0.30
CA ALA A 5 22.98 -20.68 0.00
C ALA A 5 21.63 -20.79 -0.73
N ASP A 6 21.42 -21.86 -1.49
CA ASP A 6 20.12 -22.15 -2.07
C ASP A 6 19.12 -22.23 -0.91
N LEU A 7 18.29 -21.18 -0.78
CA LEU A 7 17.23 -21.16 0.20
C LEU A 7 16.24 -22.24 -0.23
N ASP A 8 16.24 -23.38 0.45
CA ASP A 8 15.20 -24.39 0.27
C ASP A 8 13.91 -23.86 0.94
N VAL A 9 13.11 -23.16 0.13
CA VAL A 9 11.83 -22.58 0.53
C VAL A 9 10.67 -23.53 0.22
N THR A 10 10.92 -24.83 0.06
CA THR A 10 9.85 -25.80 -0.16
C THR A 10 9.22 -26.21 1.17
N GLY A 11 7.93 -25.89 1.35
CA GLY A 11 7.18 -26.21 2.56
C GLY A 11 5.83 -25.51 2.63
N SER A 12 4.91 -26.07 3.40
CA SER A 12 3.66 -25.38 3.76
C SER A 12 3.81 -24.71 5.12
N PHE A 13 3.20 -23.54 5.27
CA PHE A 13 3.16 -22.82 6.54
C PHE A 13 1.74 -22.85 7.09
N ALA A 14 1.61 -23.06 8.40
CA ALA A 14 0.31 -23.12 9.06
C ALA A 14 -0.43 -21.77 9.06
N ASP A 15 0.32 -20.67 9.16
CA ASP A 15 -0.20 -19.32 9.18
C ASP A 15 0.87 -18.29 8.74
N HIS A 16 0.48 -17.01 8.73
CA HIS A 16 1.37 -15.89 8.36
C HIS A 16 2.55 -15.73 9.31
N ARG A 17 2.39 -16.06 10.60
CA ARG A 17 3.46 -15.94 11.60
C ARG A 17 4.55 -16.95 11.31
N ALA A 18 4.20 -18.22 11.15
CA ALA A 18 5.16 -19.26 10.78
C ALA A 18 5.92 -18.93 9.48
N GLY A 19 5.23 -18.37 8.48
CA GLY A 19 5.85 -17.92 7.24
C GLY A 19 6.82 -16.75 7.43
N ILE A 20 6.43 -15.74 8.21
CA ILE A 20 7.28 -14.57 8.50
C ILE A 20 8.48 -14.95 9.38
N ASP A 21 8.28 -15.75 10.43
CA ASP A 21 9.34 -16.28 11.29
C ASP A 21 10.40 -17.00 10.42
N ARG A 22 9.97 -17.88 9.51
CA ARG A 22 10.86 -18.58 8.58
C ARG A 22 11.58 -17.62 7.65
N LEU A 23 10.88 -16.65 7.06
CA LEU A 23 11.47 -15.64 6.19
C LEU A 23 12.60 -14.88 6.89
N PHE A 24 12.35 -14.41 8.12
CA PHE A 24 13.36 -13.68 8.89
C PHE A 24 14.57 -14.56 9.18
N HIS A 25 14.36 -15.81 9.60
CA HIS A 25 15.44 -16.77 9.84
C HIS A 25 16.31 -16.95 8.59
N GLU A 26 15.70 -17.21 7.44
CA GLU A 26 16.42 -17.43 6.18
C GLU A 26 17.18 -16.17 5.72
N VAL A 27 16.54 -15.00 5.77
CA VAL A 27 17.19 -13.75 5.35
C VAL A 27 18.36 -13.39 6.27
N LEU A 28 18.21 -13.57 7.59
CA LEU A 28 19.31 -13.35 8.55
C LEU A 28 20.47 -14.30 8.30
N ALA A 29 20.19 -15.59 8.02
CA ALA A 29 21.22 -16.59 7.74
C ALA A 29 22.08 -16.26 6.51
N THR A 30 21.58 -15.46 5.56
CA THR A 30 22.37 -15.01 4.40
C THR A 30 23.44 -13.95 4.74
N GLY A 31 23.37 -13.31 5.91
CA GLY A 31 24.23 -12.19 6.29
C GLY A 31 23.97 -10.89 5.50
N VAL A 32 22.98 -10.86 4.60
CA VAL A 32 22.71 -9.69 3.74
C VAL A 32 22.34 -8.44 4.53
N LEU A 33 21.61 -8.62 5.64
CA LEU A 33 21.19 -7.51 6.50
C LEU A 33 22.39 -6.93 7.25
N GLU A 34 23.30 -7.77 7.75
CA GLU A 34 24.51 -7.33 8.44
C GLU A 34 25.42 -6.57 7.48
N ALA A 35 25.62 -7.10 6.27
CA ALA A 35 26.37 -6.42 5.20
C ALA A 35 25.76 -5.07 4.80
N ALA A 36 24.44 -4.91 4.94
CA ALA A 36 23.72 -3.66 4.68
C ALA A 36 23.69 -2.69 5.88
N GLY A 37 24.32 -3.03 7.02
CA GLY A 37 24.32 -2.20 8.23
C GLY A 37 23.12 -2.40 9.15
N GLY A 38 22.37 -3.50 8.97
CA GLY A 38 21.20 -3.88 9.75
C GLY A 38 19.86 -3.53 9.08
N LEU A 39 18.77 -3.99 9.70
CA LEU A 39 17.41 -3.74 9.22
C LEU A 39 16.87 -2.43 9.82
N ALA A 40 16.68 -1.40 8.98
CA ALA A 40 16.26 -0.07 9.44
C ALA A 40 14.75 0.05 9.71
N CYS A 41 13.90 -0.62 8.92
CA CYS A 41 12.45 -0.63 9.07
C CYS A 41 11.80 -1.77 8.28
N ILE A 42 10.52 -2.04 8.56
CA ILE A 42 9.68 -3.00 7.82
C ILE A 42 8.46 -2.26 7.27
N GLY A 43 8.34 -2.22 5.94
CA GLY A 43 7.20 -1.63 5.23
C GLY A 43 6.10 -2.66 4.97
N HIS A 44 4.86 -2.29 5.29
CA HIS A 44 3.66 -3.12 5.11
C HIS A 44 2.75 -2.47 4.10
N ARG A 45 2.40 -3.20 3.03
CA ARG A 45 1.31 -2.78 2.14
C ARG A 45 -0.02 -2.98 2.87
N VAL A 46 -0.82 -1.92 2.91
CA VAL A 46 -2.20 -1.96 3.42
C VAL A 46 -3.14 -1.51 2.31
N VAL A 47 -4.13 -2.33 1.98
CA VAL A 47 -4.98 -2.06 0.81
C VAL A 47 -5.85 -0.82 1.02
N HIS A 48 -6.48 -0.67 2.17
CA HIS A 48 -7.42 0.43 2.39
C HIS A 48 -7.11 1.26 3.63
N GLY A 49 -6.79 2.54 3.42
CA GLY A 49 -6.53 3.52 4.48
C GLY A 49 -7.73 4.39 4.86
N GLY A 50 -8.83 4.31 4.11
CA GLY A 50 -9.98 5.21 4.32
C GLY A 50 -9.59 6.66 4.04
N GLU A 51 -10.26 7.60 4.71
CA GLU A 51 -9.91 9.04 4.66
C GLU A 51 -8.82 9.41 5.69
N ASP A 52 -8.59 8.54 6.69
CA ASP A 52 -7.67 8.80 7.81
C ASP A 52 -6.20 8.78 7.39
N PHE A 53 -5.86 7.97 6.37
CA PHE A 53 -4.48 7.74 5.95
C PHE A 53 -4.20 8.24 4.53
N THR A 54 -3.59 9.42 4.46
CA THR A 54 -3.24 10.11 3.21
C THR A 54 -1.76 9.96 2.81
N GLN A 55 -0.95 9.36 3.67
CA GLN A 55 0.49 9.13 3.46
C GLN A 55 0.96 7.90 4.26
N PRO A 56 2.17 7.36 3.99
CA PRO A 56 2.76 6.32 4.83
C PRO A 56 2.89 6.78 6.28
N VAL A 57 2.62 5.89 7.24
CA VAL A 57 2.69 6.19 8.67
C VAL A 57 3.43 5.11 9.44
N ARG A 58 4.17 5.51 10.48
CA ARG A 58 4.74 4.57 11.43
C ARG A 58 3.61 3.87 12.17
N ILE A 59 3.68 2.54 12.26
CA ILE A 59 2.70 1.72 12.95
C ILE A 59 2.92 1.86 14.46
N THR A 60 1.86 2.26 15.15
CA THR A 60 1.70 2.29 16.60
C THR A 60 0.42 1.51 16.94
N PRO A 61 0.15 1.18 18.22
CA PRO A 61 -1.10 0.54 18.60
C PRO A 61 -2.33 1.30 18.09
N GLY A 62 -2.34 2.64 18.23
CA GLY A 62 -3.45 3.48 17.74
C GLY A 62 -3.59 3.50 16.21
N VAL A 63 -2.49 3.44 15.47
CA VAL A 63 -2.52 3.28 14.00
C VAL A 63 -3.07 1.92 13.62
N LEU A 64 -2.67 0.85 14.30
CA LEU A 64 -3.16 -0.50 14.02
C LEU A 64 -4.68 -0.60 14.28
N ASP A 65 -5.17 0.01 15.37
CA ASP A 65 -6.61 0.12 15.64
C ASP A 65 -7.35 0.92 14.58
N ALA A 66 -6.74 2.00 14.09
CA ALA A 66 -7.30 2.76 12.99
C ALA A 66 -7.37 1.94 11.69
N ILE A 67 -6.35 1.13 11.37
CA ILE A 67 -6.39 0.19 10.23
C ILE A 67 -7.50 -0.85 10.42
N ARG A 68 -7.69 -1.38 11.63
CA ARG A 68 -8.81 -2.32 11.96
C ARG A 68 -10.17 -1.70 11.69
N ARG A 69 -10.37 -0.40 11.99
CA ARG A 69 -11.63 0.30 11.69
C ARG A 69 -11.91 0.43 10.19
N GLN A 70 -10.90 0.29 9.32
CA GLN A 70 -11.06 0.31 7.87
C GLN A 70 -11.37 -1.07 7.27
N VAL A 71 -11.43 -2.15 8.07
CA VAL A 71 -11.78 -3.51 7.61
C VAL A 71 -13.11 -3.55 6.84
N PRO A 72 -14.19 -2.84 7.23
CA PRO A 72 -15.43 -2.83 6.45
C PRO A 72 -15.27 -2.34 5.00
N LEU A 73 -14.26 -1.51 4.71
CA LEU A 73 -13.98 -1.02 3.35
C LEU A 73 -13.16 -2.00 2.51
N ALA A 74 -12.40 -2.90 3.13
CA ALA A 74 -11.63 -3.94 2.45
C ALA A 74 -11.58 -5.25 3.25
N PRO A 75 -12.74 -5.93 3.43
CA PRO A 75 -12.88 -7.06 4.34
C PRO A 75 -12.05 -8.29 3.93
N LEU A 76 -11.69 -8.41 2.66
CA LEU A 76 -10.86 -9.52 2.16
C LEU A 76 -9.36 -9.25 2.21
N HIS A 77 -8.94 -8.00 2.43
CA HIS A 77 -7.52 -7.61 2.33
C HIS A 77 -6.97 -7.08 3.65
N ASN A 78 -7.64 -6.11 4.27
CA ASN A 78 -7.15 -5.48 5.49
C ASN A 78 -6.94 -6.47 6.64
N PRO A 79 -7.81 -7.47 6.88
CA PRO A 79 -7.55 -8.48 7.91
C PRO A 79 -6.23 -9.23 7.69
N ALA A 80 -5.95 -9.69 6.47
CA ALA A 80 -4.69 -10.36 6.15
C ALA A 80 -3.48 -9.41 6.28
N ASN A 81 -3.63 -8.14 5.90
CA ASN A 81 -2.59 -7.14 6.11
C ASN A 81 -2.29 -6.95 7.60
N ILE A 82 -3.33 -6.86 8.45
CA ILE A 82 -3.20 -6.75 9.90
C ILE A 82 -2.49 -7.98 10.48
N THR A 83 -2.89 -9.19 10.08
CA THR A 83 -2.20 -10.43 10.52
C THR A 83 -0.71 -10.41 10.16
N GLY A 84 -0.36 -9.98 8.94
CA GLY A 84 1.03 -9.85 8.54
C GLY A 84 1.82 -8.79 9.34
N ILE A 85 1.19 -7.65 9.64
CA ILE A 85 1.77 -6.61 10.50
C ILE A 85 2.06 -7.15 11.90
N GLU A 86 1.06 -7.78 12.54
CA GLU A 86 1.17 -8.33 13.89
C GLU A 86 2.22 -9.44 13.97
N ALA A 87 2.23 -10.34 12.99
CA ALA A 87 3.24 -11.38 12.90
C ALA A 87 4.66 -10.80 12.79
N ALA A 88 4.88 -9.83 11.90
CA ALA A 88 6.18 -9.20 11.76
C ALA A 88 6.59 -8.42 13.02
N MET A 89 5.66 -7.74 13.70
CA MET A 89 5.92 -7.05 14.96
C MET A 89 6.29 -8.01 16.10
N ALA A 90 5.76 -9.24 16.08
CA ALA A 90 6.13 -10.26 17.06
C ALA A 90 7.56 -10.79 16.84
N VAL A 91 8.02 -10.83 15.60
CA VAL A 91 9.39 -11.29 15.24
C VAL A 91 10.43 -10.20 15.42
N ALA A 92 10.10 -8.96 15.08
CA ALA A 92 11.01 -7.83 15.06
C ALA A 92 10.48 -6.64 15.88
N PRO A 93 10.20 -6.80 17.18
CA PRO A 93 9.51 -5.80 18.00
C PRO A 93 10.24 -4.46 18.11
N ASP A 94 11.57 -4.48 18.02
CA ASP A 94 12.41 -3.28 18.15
C ASP A 94 12.63 -2.53 16.83
N ILE A 95 12.19 -3.09 15.70
CA ILE A 95 12.34 -2.50 14.38
C ILE A 95 11.13 -1.60 14.08
N PRO A 96 11.31 -0.39 13.53
CA PRO A 96 10.18 0.45 13.10
C PRO A 96 9.34 -0.22 12.00
N HIS A 97 8.04 -0.35 12.22
CA HIS A 97 7.07 -0.79 11.20
C HIS A 97 6.37 0.42 10.57
N VAL A 98 6.13 0.39 9.25
CA VAL A 98 5.48 1.47 8.50
C VAL A 98 4.36 0.89 7.64
N ALA A 99 3.15 1.44 7.75
CA ALA A 99 2.03 1.11 6.87
C ALA A 99 2.05 2.04 5.64
N VAL A 100 1.93 1.44 4.45
CA VAL A 100 1.89 2.12 3.16
C VAL A 100 0.59 1.75 2.47
N PHE A 101 -0.26 2.75 2.22
CA PHE A 101 -1.63 2.52 1.76
C PHE A 101 -1.79 2.67 0.25
N ASP A 102 -2.47 1.72 -0.39
CA ASP A 102 -2.79 1.81 -1.82
C ASP A 102 -3.72 3.00 -2.13
N THR A 103 -4.53 3.43 -1.16
CA THR A 103 -5.50 4.54 -1.30
C THR A 103 -4.88 5.92 -1.05
N ALA A 104 -3.68 6.01 -0.47
CA ALA A 104 -3.12 7.26 0.05
C ALA A 104 -2.90 8.33 -1.05
N PHE A 105 -2.30 7.93 -2.17
CA PHE A 105 -1.99 8.86 -3.26
C PHE A 105 -3.23 9.56 -3.86
N HIS A 106 -4.36 8.84 -3.83
CA HIS A 106 -5.64 9.27 -4.37
C HIS A 106 -6.44 10.16 -3.41
N GLN A 107 -5.98 10.37 -2.17
CA GLN A 107 -6.63 11.29 -1.22
C GLN A 107 -6.55 12.77 -1.64
N THR A 108 -5.83 13.06 -2.73
CA THR A 108 -5.78 14.39 -3.35
C THR A 108 -6.90 14.65 -4.37
N MET A 109 -7.74 13.65 -4.68
CA MET A 109 -8.87 13.82 -5.60
C MET A 109 -9.86 14.87 -5.07
N PRO A 110 -10.38 15.77 -5.93
CA PRO A 110 -11.42 16.72 -5.56
C PRO A 110 -12.78 16.02 -5.41
N ALA A 111 -13.72 16.69 -4.71
CA ALA A 111 -15.05 16.14 -4.45
C ALA A 111 -15.80 15.70 -5.71
N GLN A 112 -15.71 16.46 -6.80
CA GLN A 112 -16.35 16.07 -8.06
C GLN A 112 -15.82 14.75 -8.67
N ALA A 113 -14.61 14.30 -8.30
CA ALA A 113 -14.03 13.06 -8.79
C ALA A 113 -14.32 11.87 -7.86
N TYR A 114 -14.36 12.10 -6.55
CA TYR A 114 -14.56 11.01 -5.60
C TYR A 114 -16.00 10.77 -5.15
N ARG A 115 -16.90 11.75 -5.30
CA ARG A 115 -18.31 11.58 -4.95
C ARG A 115 -19.04 10.85 -6.08
N TYR A 116 -19.73 9.77 -5.71
CA TYR A 116 -20.68 9.13 -6.61
C TYR A 116 -22.00 9.89 -6.64
N ALA A 117 -22.72 9.83 -7.77
CA ALA A 117 -24.06 10.40 -7.94
C ALA A 117 -25.14 9.51 -7.28
N VAL A 118 -25.01 9.29 -5.98
CA VAL A 118 -25.89 8.49 -5.12
C VAL A 118 -26.33 9.33 -3.91
N PRO A 119 -27.30 8.91 -3.09
CA PRO A 119 -27.73 9.68 -1.92
C PRO A 119 -26.56 10.06 -1.01
N THR A 120 -26.44 11.35 -0.67
CA THR A 120 -25.31 11.91 0.12
C THR A 120 -25.08 11.19 1.44
N ARG A 121 -26.17 10.71 2.08
CA ARG A 121 -26.10 9.92 3.32
C ARG A 121 -25.16 8.72 3.24
N LEU A 122 -25.02 8.09 2.06
CA LEU A 122 -24.11 6.95 1.87
C LEU A 122 -22.65 7.36 2.02
N TYR A 123 -22.28 8.58 1.64
CA TYR A 123 -20.97 9.11 1.97
C TYR A 123 -20.89 9.53 3.43
N ASP A 124 -21.88 10.28 3.93
CA ASP A 124 -21.78 10.90 5.25
C ASP A 124 -21.71 9.84 6.36
N GLU A 125 -22.54 8.79 6.27
CA GLU A 125 -22.66 7.71 7.25
C GLU A 125 -21.70 6.55 6.99
N LEU A 126 -21.56 6.14 5.73
CA LEU A 126 -20.85 4.89 5.35
C LEU A 126 -19.56 5.13 4.58
N LYS A 127 -19.20 6.39 4.33
CA LYS A 127 -17.99 6.77 3.58
C LYS A 127 -17.90 6.10 2.20
N VAL A 128 -19.05 5.94 1.54
CA VAL A 128 -19.13 5.50 0.14
C VAL A 128 -18.60 6.61 -0.77
N ARG A 129 -17.38 6.40 -1.29
CA ARG A 129 -16.68 7.28 -2.23
C ARG A 129 -15.72 6.48 -3.09
N ARG A 130 -15.20 7.11 -4.14
CA ARG A 130 -13.96 6.65 -4.78
C ARG A 130 -12.79 6.81 -3.82
N TYR A 131 -12.09 5.72 -3.55
CA TYR A 131 -10.80 5.75 -2.87
C TYR A 131 -9.65 5.56 -3.85
N GLY A 132 -9.82 4.68 -4.85
CA GLY A 132 -8.75 4.32 -5.78
C GLY A 132 -7.70 3.40 -5.16
N PHE A 133 -7.02 2.60 -5.99
CA PHE A 133 -5.98 1.67 -5.57
C PHE A 133 -4.79 1.72 -6.54
N HIS A 134 -3.75 0.94 -6.26
CA HIS A 134 -2.44 1.05 -6.91
C HIS A 134 -1.78 2.43 -6.74
N GLY A 135 -2.16 3.20 -5.71
CA GLY A 135 -1.66 4.56 -5.49
C GLY A 135 -0.15 4.63 -5.31
N THR A 136 0.47 3.62 -4.70
CA THR A 136 1.94 3.52 -4.58
C THR A 136 2.63 3.42 -5.95
N SER A 137 2.07 2.61 -6.86
CA SER A 137 2.56 2.47 -8.23
C SER A 137 2.34 3.76 -9.02
N HIS A 138 1.14 4.32 -8.99
CA HIS A 138 0.84 5.59 -9.68
C HIS A 138 1.72 6.73 -9.17
N ALA A 139 1.94 6.84 -7.86
CA ALA A 139 2.82 7.83 -7.26
C ALA A 139 4.28 7.66 -7.70
N TYR A 140 4.79 6.42 -7.70
CA TYR A 140 6.15 6.12 -8.15
C TYR A 140 6.35 6.47 -9.62
N VAL A 141 5.48 5.97 -10.50
CA VAL A 141 5.60 6.17 -11.95
C VAL A 141 5.43 7.64 -12.31
N SER A 142 4.54 8.37 -11.64
CA SER A 142 4.39 9.82 -11.86
C SER A 142 5.69 10.58 -11.56
N ARG A 143 6.35 10.28 -10.43
CA ARG A 143 7.64 10.90 -10.09
C ARG A 143 8.76 10.47 -11.03
N ALA A 144 8.81 9.20 -11.40
CA ALA A 144 9.81 8.68 -12.33
C ALA A 144 9.67 9.29 -13.73
N ALA A 145 8.43 9.45 -14.21
CA ALA A 145 8.13 10.12 -15.48
C ALA A 145 8.52 11.61 -15.44
N ALA A 146 8.23 12.31 -14.33
CA ALA A 146 8.67 13.69 -14.15
C ALA A 146 10.20 13.82 -14.24
N ALA A 147 10.92 12.97 -13.51
CA ALA A 147 12.39 12.93 -13.53
C ALA A 147 12.94 12.61 -14.92
N PHE A 148 12.35 11.63 -15.62
CA PHE A 148 12.73 11.27 -16.99
C PHE A 148 12.57 12.44 -17.97
N LEU A 149 11.52 13.26 -17.79
CA LEU A 149 11.27 14.46 -18.60
C LEU A 149 12.08 15.69 -18.16
N GLY A 150 12.91 15.57 -17.11
CA GLY A 150 13.65 16.70 -16.55
C GLY A 150 12.77 17.75 -15.85
N LEU A 151 11.60 17.33 -15.37
CA LEU A 151 10.63 18.20 -14.70
C LEU A 151 10.65 18.00 -13.18
N PRO A 152 10.39 19.05 -12.38
CA PRO A 152 9.98 18.87 -10.99
C PRO A 152 8.74 17.99 -10.89
N ALA A 153 8.62 17.17 -9.84
CA ALA A 153 7.49 16.25 -9.66
C ALA A 153 6.14 16.99 -9.64
N GLU A 154 6.12 18.18 -9.05
CA GLU A 154 4.96 19.06 -8.90
C GLU A 154 4.55 19.73 -10.22
N ALA A 155 5.40 19.67 -11.26
CA ALA A 155 5.09 20.17 -12.59
C ALA A 155 4.51 19.09 -13.52
N PHE A 156 4.49 17.83 -13.09
CA PHE A 156 4.04 16.72 -13.93
C PHE A 156 2.52 16.69 -14.06
N ASN A 157 2.04 16.75 -15.31
CA ASN A 157 0.68 16.46 -15.71
C ASN A 157 0.70 15.27 -16.66
N GLY A 158 -0.13 14.26 -16.41
CA GLY A 158 -0.13 13.07 -17.25
C GLY A 158 -1.20 12.06 -16.86
N ILE A 159 -1.24 10.97 -17.61
CA ILE A 159 -2.10 9.83 -17.33
C ILE A 159 -1.19 8.62 -17.13
N VAL A 160 -1.33 7.95 -15.99
CA VAL A 160 -0.55 6.75 -15.66
C VAL A 160 -1.45 5.53 -15.76
N LEU A 161 -0.99 4.51 -16.48
CA LEU A 161 -1.69 3.25 -16.68
C LEU A 161 -0.92 2.15 -15.95
N HIS A 162 -1.49 1.65 -14.86
CA HIS A 162 -1.00 0.44 -14.18
C HIS A 162 -1.75 -0.76 -14.75
N LEU A 163 -1.09 -1.59 -15.55
CA LEU A 163 -1.70 -2.71 -16.27
C LEU A 163 -1.05 -4.03 -15.84
N GLY A 164 -1.70 -4.72 -14.90
CA GLY A 164 -1.27 -6.04 -14.41
C GLY A 164 -2.48 -6.89 -14.03
N ASN A 165 -2.30 -7.80 -13.06
CA ASN A 165 -3.41 -8.64 -12.55
C ASN A 165 -4.61 -7.80 -12.07
N GLY A 166 -4.33 -6.64 -11.47
CA GLY A 166 -5.30 -5.54 -11.36
C GLY A 166 -4.89 -4.41 -12.31
N ALA A 167 -5.87 -3.79 -12.96
CA ALA A 167 -5.61 -2.70 -13.91
C ALA A 167 -6.30 -1.40 -13.49
N SER A 168 -5.59 -0.27 -13.55
CA SER A 168 -6.16 1.04 -13.22
C SER A 168 -5.46 2.18 -13.96
N VAL A 169 -6.20 3.25 -14.20
CA VAL A 169 -5.71 4.49 -14.84
C VAL A 169 -5.87 5.64 -13.87
N THR A 170 -4.87 6.50 -13.74
CA THR A 170 -4.92 7.69 -12.89
C THR A 170 -4.58 8.94 -13.69
N ALA A 171 -5.44 9.96 -13.58
CA ALA A 171 -5.14 11.29 -14.07
C ALA A 171 -4.33 12.06 -13.02
N ILE A 172 -3.20 12.62 -13.44
CA ILE A 172 -2.25 13.35 -12.61
C ILE A 172 -2.21 14.80 -13.05
N ARG A 173 -2.36 15.71 -12.09
CA ARG A 173 -2.18 17.15 -12.31
C ARG A 173 -1.31 17.73 -11.20
N GLY A 174 -0.21 18.36 -11.59
CA GLY A 174 0.78 18.93 -10.69
C GLY A 174 1.34 17.91 -9.71
N GLY A 175 1.65 16.70 -10.19
CA GLY A 175 2.12 15.58 -9.37
C GLY A 175 1.08 14.94 -8.46
N ARG A 176 -0.18 15.41 -8.47
CA ARG A 176 -1.27 14.92 -7.60
C ARG A 176 -2.31 14.13 -8.37
N SER A 177 -2.89 13.11 -7.75
CA SER A 177 -3.99 12.34 -8.32
C SER A 177 -5.27 13.18 -8.30
N VAL A 178 -5.83 13.46 -9.47
CA VAL A 178 -7.09 14.21 -9.61
C VAL A 178 -8.27 13.36 -10.03
N ASP A 179 -8.01 12.16 -10.57
CA ASP A 179 -9.02 11.14 -10.83
C ASP A 179 -8.34 9.76 -10.95
N THR A 180 -9.09 8.68 -10.75
CA THR A 180 -8.60 7.30 -10.96
C THR A 180 -9.75 6.36 -11.30
N SER A 181 -9.47 5.35 -12.12
CA SER A 181 -10.50 4.43 -12.60
C SER A 181 -11.07 3.55 -11.49
N MET A 182 -10.27 3.24 -10.45
CA MET A 182 -10.74 2.41 -9.34
C MET A 182 -11.59 3.16 -8.34
N GLY A 183 -12.58 2.46 -7.79
CA GLY A 183 -13.71 3.02 -7.06
C GLY A 183 -13.58 3.01 -5.54
N LEU A 184 -14.71 2.76 -4.88
CA LEU A 184 -14.79 2.27 -3.50
C LEU A 184 -14.00 0.96 -3.33
N THR A 185 -14.08 0.10 -4.35
CA THR A 185 -13.40 -1.20 -4.40
C THR A 185 -12.56 -1.30 -5.68
N PRO A 186 -11.63 -2.27 -5.76
CA PRO A 186 -10.86 -2.51 -6.99
C PRO A 186 -11.68 -3.01 -8.18
N LEU A 187 -13.00 -3.21 -8.05
CA LEU A 187 -13.86 -3.78 -9.08
C LEU A 187 -14.26 -2.79 -10.16
N GLU A 188 -14.45 -1.52 -9.80
CA GLU A 188 -14.62 -0.46 -10.79
C GLU A 188 -13.26 -0.28 -11.47
N ARG A 189 -13.11 -0.62 -12.76
CA ARG A 189 -11.81 -0.55 -13.44
C ARG A 189 -11.94 -0.76 -14.95
N LEU A 190 -10.78 -0.74 -15.60
CA LEU A 190 -10.54 -1.32 -16.92
C LEU A 190 -10.92 -2.82 -16.95
N VAL A 191 -11.20 -3.36 -18.15
CA VAL A 191 -11.56 -4.78 -18.38
C VAL A 191 -10.49 -5.73 -17.84
#